data_AF-A0A317Z5C2-F1
#
_entry.id   AF-A0A317Z5C2-F1
#
_cell.length_a   1.000
_cell.length_b   1.000
_cell.length_c   1.000
_cell.angle_alpha   90.00
_cell.angle_beta   90.00
_cell.angle_gamma   90.00
#
_symmetry.space_group_name_H-M   'P 1'
#
loop_
_entity.id
_entity.type
_entity.pdbx_description
1 polymer ?
#
loop_
_entity_poly.entity_id
_entity_poly.type
_entity_poly.pdbx_seq_one_letter_code
_entity_poly.pdbx_strand_id
1 'polypeptide(L)' 'VKPNWCPGCGDFSVQAAIQKAAANVGLEPDEVALITGIGCSGRLSGYVNSYGVHSIHGRALPLAQGVKPNW' A
#
# COMPACT_ATOMS: atom_id res chain seq x y z
N VAL A 1 -11.97 -0.04 1.53
CA VAL A 1 -12.63 -1.35 1.76
C VAL A 1 -12.30 -1.86 3.16
N LYS A 2 -13.20 -2.60 3.84
CA LYS A 2 -12.88 -3.17 5.16
C LYS A 2 -11.80 -4.27 5.02
N PRO A 3 -10.67 -4.19 5.75
CA PRO A 3 -9.66 -5.24 5.71
C PRO A 3 -10.19 -6.59 6.18
N ASN A 4 -9.79 -7.66 5.51
CA ASN A 4 -10.19 -9.03 5.82
C ASN A 4 -9.06 -9.88 6.43
N TRP A 5 -8.08 -9.25 7.08
CA TRP A 5 -7.02 -9.95 7.81
C TRP A 5 -7.54 -10.57 9.10
N CYS A 6 -6.85 -11.61 9.57
CA CYS A 6 -7.18 -12.31 10.82
C CYS A 6 -7.13 -11.34 12.02
N PRO A 7 -7.97 -11.54 13.06
CA PRO A 7 -7.85 -10.79 14.31
C PRO A 7 -6.42 -10.91 14.88
N GLY A 8 -5.82 -9.77 15.24
CA GLY A 8 -4.45 -9.70 15.76
C GLY A 8 -3.35 -9.77 14.68
N CYS A 9 -3.69 -9.75 13.39
CA CYS A 9 -2.70 -9.72 12.31
C CYS A 9 -1.84 -8.45 12.37
N GLY A 10 -0.52 -8.60 12.20
CA GLY A 10 0.42 -7.47 12.20
C GLY A 10 0.25 -6.51 11.01
N ASP A 11 -0.40 -6.94 9.93
CA ASP A 11 -0.64 -6.09 8.75
C ASP A 11 -1.51 -4.85 9.10
N PHE A 12 -2.37 -4.94 10.11
CA PHE A 12 -3.09 -3.77 10.64
C PHE A 12 -2.14 -2.70 11.17
N SER A 13 -1.08 -3.11 11.88
CA SER A 13 -0.07 -2.19 12.41
C SER A 13 0.79 -1.60 11.29
N VAL A 14 1.12 -2.40 10.26
CA VAL A 14 1.82 -1.92 9.07
C VAL A 14 1.00 -0.86 8.33
N GLN A 15 -0.30 -1.12 8.14
CA GLN A 15 -1.22 -0.15 7.55
C GLN A 15 -1.26 1.17 8.31
N ALA A 16 -1.46 1.10 9.63
CA ALA A 16 -1.50 2.29 10.48
C ALA A 16 -0.17 3.06 10.46
N ALA A 17 0.96 2.35 10.46
CA ALA A 17 2.28 2.97 10.39
C ALA A 17 2.51 3.71 9.07
N ILE A 18 2.10 3.14 7.94
CA ILE A 18 2.23 3.77 6.62
C ILE A 18 1.36 5.03 6.55
N GLN A 19 0.10 4.97 6.99
CA GLN A 19 -0.80 6.13 7.00
C GLN A 19 -0.26 7.25 7.91
N LYS A 20 0.24 6.89 9.09
CA LYS A 20 0.86 7.86 10.01
C LYS A 20 2.13 8.47 9.41
N ALA A 21 2.96 7.66 8.74
CA ALA A 21 4.17 8.14 8.09
C ALA A 21 3.85 9.15 6.98
N ALA A 22 2.89 8.84 6.11
CA ALA A 22 2.43 9.74 5.04
C ALA A 22 1.91 11.08 5.60
N ALA A 23 1.05 11.02 6.63
CA ALA A 23 0.53 12.22 7.28
C ALA A 23 1.63 13.06 7.94
N ASN A 24 2.63 12.43 8.57
CA ASN A 24 3.74 13.14 9.22
C ASN A 24 4.62 13.92 8.24
N VAL A 25 4.70 13.49 6.98
CA VAL A 25 5.45 14.18 5.93
C VAL A 25 4.55 15.09 5.08
N GLY A 26 3.27 15.22 5.43
CA GLY A 26 2.32 16.11 4.76
C GLY A 26 1.90 15.66 3.36
N LEU A 27 1.95 14.36 3.07
CA LEU A 27 1.49 13.82 1.79
C LEU A 27 -0.03 13.61 1.81
N GLU A 28 -0.69 14.15 0.79
CA GLU A 28 -2.10 13.90 0.53
C GLU A 28 -2.31 12.56 -0.20
N PRO A 29 -3.50 11.94 -0.11
CA PRO A 29 -3.80 10.66 -0.76
C PRO A 29 -3.44 10.55 -2.24
N ASP A 30 -3.61 11.63 -3.00
CA ASP A 30 -3.31 11.69 -4.45
C ASP A 30 -1.81 11.80 -4.75
N GLU A 31 -0.97 12.12 -3.76
CA GLU A 31 0.48 12.17 -3.86
C GLU A 31 1.14 10.81 -3.52
N VAL A 32 0.34 9.82 -3.11
CA VAL A 32 0.81 8.50 -2.69
C VAL A 32 0.34 7.38 -3.64
N ALA A 33 1.29 6.58 -4.11
CA ALA A 33 1.04 5.32 -4.81
C ALA A 33 1.51 4.13 -3.98
N LEU A 34 0.59 3.23 -3.62
CA LEU A 34 0.90 1.96 -2.95
C LEU A 34 0.92 0.80 -3.93
N ILE A 35 2.12 0.29 -4.22
CA ILE A 35 2.33 -0.84 -5.11
C ILE A 35 2.60 -2.09 -4.29
N THR A 36 1.72 -3.09 -4.39
CA THR A 36 1.78 -4.31 -3.57
C THR A 36 1.80 -5.57 -4.45
N GLY A 37 2.36 -6.67 -3.94
CA GLY A 37 2.36 -7.97 -4.63
C GLY A 37 1.21 -8.87 -4.17
N ILE A 38 1.29 -10.17 -4.43
CA ILE A 38 0.29 -11.16 -3.99
C ILE A 38 0.62 -11.69 -2.59
N GLY A 39 -0.36 -11.64 -1.69
CA GLY A 39 -0.30 -12.16 -0.32
C GLY A 39 -1.34 -11.48 0.57
N CYS A 40 -1.40 -11.83 1.86
CA CYS A 40 -2.20 -11.08 2.84
C CYS A 40 -1.75 -9.62 2.87
N SER A 41 -0.45 -9.39 3.01
CA SER A 41 0.18 -8.06 2.90
C SER A 41 -0.12 -7.36 1.58
N GLY A 42 -0.30 -8.13 0.49
CA GLY A 42 -0.66 -7.66 -0.84
C GLY A 42 -1.93 -6.82 -0.91
N ARG A 43 -2.88 -7.08 0.00
CA ARG A 43 -4.17 -6.38 0.01
C ARG A 43 -4.11 -4.94 0.55
N LEU A 44 -2.97 -4.54 1.11
CA LEU A 44 -2.76 -3.23 1.71
C LEU A 44 -3.16 -2.06 0.77
N SER A 45 -2.84 -2.16 -0.53
CA SER A 45 -3.18 -1.14 -1.53
C SER A 45 -4.69 -0.93 -1.73
N GLY A 46 -5.53 -1.90 -1.35
CA GLY A 46 -6.99 -1.77 -1.37
C GLY A 46 -7.60 -1.25 -0.06
N TYR A 47 -6.78 -1.07 0.97
CA TYR A 47 -7.22 -0.70 2.32
C TYR A 47 -6.78 0.70 2.75
N VAL A 48 -5.85 1.31 2.02
CA VAL A 48 -5.43 2.70 2.21
C VAL A 48 -6.10 3.56 1.15
N ASN A 49 -6.58 4.74 1.54
CA ASN A 49 -7.11 5.72 0.61
C ASN A 49 -5.94 6.44 -0.06
N SER A 50 -5.50 5.92 -1.20
CA SER A 50 -4.46 6.48 -2.07
C SER A 50 -4.58 5.85 -3.45
N TYR A 51 -3.74 6.25 -4.41
CA TYR A 51 -3.54 5.41 -5.59
C TYR A 51 -2.92 4.07 -5.18
N GLY A 52 -3.35 2.98 -5.80
CA GLY A 52 -2.94 1.65 -5.39
C GLY A 52 -2.97 0.64 -6.54
N VAL A 53 -1.94 -0.21 -6.62
CA VAL A 53 -1.90 -1.33 -7.56
C VAL A 53 -1.57 -2.62 -6.82
N HIS A 54 -2.46 -3.60 -6.95
CA HIS A 54 -2.24 -4.97 -6.52
C HIS A 54 -1.66 -5.77 -7.69
N SER A 55 -0.33 -5.87 -7.75
CA SER A 55 0.42 -6.49 -8.84
C SER A 55 0.42 -8.02 -8.76
N ILE A 56 1.03 -8.66 -9.75
CA ILE A 56 1.28 -10.12 -9.74
C ILE A 56 2.38 -10.51 -8.75
N HIS A 57 2.41 -11.80 -8.40
CA HIS A 57 3.29 -12.34 -7.36
C HIS A 57 4.77 -12.09 -7.70
N GLY A 58 5.53 -11.52 -6.76
CA GLY A 58 6.95 -11.22 -6.95
C GLY A 58 7.26 -10.12 -7.97
N ARG A 59 6.30 -9.27 -8.34
CA ARG A 59 6.48 -8.20 -9.35
C ARG A 59 6.07 -6.79 -8.89
N ALA A 60 5.91 -6.57 -7.58
CA ALA A 60 5.60 -5.24 -7.05
C ALA A 60 6.71 -4.22 -7.36
N LEU A 61 7.98 -4.61 -7.19
CA LEU A 61 9.13 -3.74 -7.43
C LEU A 61 9.30 -3.30 -8.89
N PRO A 62 9.31 -4.18 -9.90
CA PRO A 62 9.44 -3.74 -11.29
C PRO A 62 8.27 -2.85 -11.73
N LEU A 63 7.06 -3.09 -11.22
CA LEU A 63 5.94 -2.19 -11.46
C LEU A 63 6.17 -0.80 -10.81
N ALA A 64 6.59 -0.78 -9.54
CA ALA A 64 6.89 0.47 -8.83
C ALA A 64 8.01 1.28 -9.50
N GLN A 65 9.02 0.59 -10.06
CA GLN A 65 10.07 1.23 -10.86
C GLN A 65 9.55 1.89 -12.13
N GLY A 66 8.50 1.34 -12.75
CA GLY A 66 7.85 1.95 -13.91
C GLY A 66 6.97 3.15 -13.55
N VAL A 67 6.38 3.16 -12.34
CA VAL A 67 5.54 4.25 -11.85
C VAL A 67 6.37 5.46 -11.41
N LYS A 68 7.43 5.22 -10.62
CA LYS A 68 8.25 6.26 -9.97
C LYS A 68 8.76 7.40 -10.90
N PRO A 69 9.20 7.18 -12.15
CA PRO A 69 9.72 8.25 -13.00
C PRO A 69 8.67 9.29 -13.42
N ASN A 70 7.38 8.92 -13.38
CA ASN A 70 6.26 9.77 -13.80
C ASN A 70 5.34 10.12 -12.62
N TRP A 71 5.84 9.93 -11.39
CA TRP A 71 5.15 10.19 -10.13
C TRP A 71 5.70 11.46 -9.49
#